data_AF-A0A0M7B7U7-F1
#
_entry.id   AF-A0A0M7B7U7-F1
#
_cell.length_a   1.000
_cell.length_b   1.000
_cell.length_c   1.000
_cell.angle_alpha   90.00
_cell.angle_beta   90.00
_cell.angle_gamma   90.00
#
_symmetry.space_group_name_H-M   'P 1'
#
loop_
_entity.id
_entity.type
_entity.pdbx_description
1 polymer ?
#
loop_
_entity_poly.entity_id
_entity_poly.type
_entity_poly.pdbx_seq_one_letter_code
_entity_poly.pdbx_strand_id
1 'polypeptide(L)' 'MSSDPDSLRQAVQVADGYFIEGNIDSKNKFERLKLALSELGLEDELFVKFA' A
#
# COMPACT_ATOMS: atom_id res chain seq x y z
N MET A 1 -6.73 -2.56 -3.31
CA MET A 1 -6.05 -3.75 -3.84
C MET A 1 -6.84 -4.22 -5.05
N SER A 2 -6.18 -4.48 -6.19
CA SER A 2 -6.85 -5.03 -7.37
C SER A 2 -6.22 -6.38 -7.70
N SER A 3 -7.06 -7.36 -8.02
CA SER A 3 -6.64 -8.63 -8.63
C SER A 3 -6.47 -8.51 -10.15
N ASP A 4 -6.86 -7.36 -10.72
CA ASP A 4 -6.69 -7.01 -12.13
C ASP A 4 -5.53 -6.00 -12.26
N PRO A 5 -4.36 -6.40 -12.79
CA PRO A 5 -3.22 -5.51 -12.93
C PRO A 5 -3.46 -4.39 -13.96
N ASP A 6 -4.33 -4.60 -14.96
CA ASP A 6 -4.59 -3.60 -16.01
C ASP A 6 -5.40 -2.41 -15.47
N SER A 7 -6.04 -2.57 -14.30
CA SER A 7 -6.74 -1.50 -13.61
C SER A 7 -5.81 -0.52 -12.88
N LEU A 8 -4.50 -0.77 -12.84
CA LEU A 8 -3.51 0.02 -12.11
C LEU A 8 -2.59 0.76 -13.09
N ARG A 9 -2.34 2.05 -12.84
CA ARG A 9 -1.43 2.87 -13.68
C ARG A 9 -0.03 2.25 -13.85
N GLN A 10 0.43 1.56 -12.82
CA GLN A 10 1.66 0.77 -12.84
C GLN A 10 1.50 -0.37 -11.83
N ALA A 11 1.03 -1.54 -12.24
CA ALA A 11 0.91 -2.67 -11.32
C ALA A 11 2.30 -3.11 -10.81
N VAL A 12 2.45 -3.16 -9.48
CA VAL A 12 3.62 -3.72 -8.80
C VAL A 12 3.16 -4.92 -7.99
N GLN A 13 3.69 -6.10 -8.31
CA GLN A 13 3.35 -7.32 -7.57
C GLN A 13 4.03 -7.30 -6.19
N VAL A 14 3.25 -7.58 -5.14
CA VAL A 14 3.74 -7.64 -3.75
C VAL A 14 3.62 -9.02 -3.12
N ALA A 15 2.73 -9.85 -3.67
CA ALA A 15 2.55 -11.25 -3.30
C ALA A 15 1.90 -12.01 -4.47
N ASP A 16 1.75 -13.33 -4.35
CA ASP A 16 1.08 -14.14 -5.36
C ASP A 16 -0.38 -13.71 -5.55
N GLY A 17 -0.75 -13.33 -6.78
CA GLY A 17 -2.09 -12.80 -7.09
C GLY A 17 -2.41 -11.40 -6.55
N TYR A 18 -1.49 -10.69 -5.88
CA TYR A 18 -1.74 -9.36 -5.31
C TYR A 18 -0.84 -8.27 -5.90
N PHE A 19 -1.47 -7.19 -6.35
CA PHE A 19 -0.83 -6.03 -6.95
C PHE A 19 -1.21 -4.73 -6.24
N ILE A 20 -0.22 -3.83 -6.14
CA ILE A 20 -0.43 -2.43 -5.75
C ILE A 20 -0.16 -1.51 -6.93
N GLU A 21 -0.77 -0.32 -6.91
CA GLU A 21 -0.44 0.73 -7.87
C GLU A 21 0.92 1.37 -7.51
N GLY A 22 1.81 1.43 -8.50
CA GLY A 22 3.08 2.13 -8.48
C GLY A 22 2.94 3.60 -8.87
N ASN A 23 4.06 4.33 -8.84
CA ASN A 23 4.12 5.77 -9.12
C ASN A 23 3.13 6.63 -8.31
N ILE A 24 2.89 6.25 -7.05
CA ILE A 24 2.11 7.03 -6.08
C ILE A 24 3.07 7.94 -5.28
N ASP A 25 2.66 9.17 -5.01
CA ASP A 25 3.40 10.06 -4.11
C ASP A 25 3.45 9.55 -2.66
N SER A 26 4.42 10.05 -1.89
CA SER A 26 4.65 9.59 -0.52
C SER A 26 3.46 9.81 0.41
N LYS A 27 2.66 10.87 0.20
CA LYS A 27 1.49 11.17 1.04
C LYS A 27 0.41 10.12 0.82
N ASN A 28 0.05 9.88 -0.43
CA ASN A 28 -0.96 8.88 -0.80
C ASN A 28 -0.52 7.45 -0.44
N LYS A 29 0.78 7.13 -0.54
CA LYS A 29 1.33 5.86 -0.01
C LYS A 29 1.10 5.72 1.50
N PHE A 30 1.39 6.78 2.26
CA PHE A 30 1.23 6.77 3.70
C PHE A 30 -0.24 6.65 4.13
N GLU A 31 -1.16 7.33 3.45
CA GLU A 31 -2.61 7.17 3.73
C GLU A 31 -3.10 5.75 3.48
N ARG A 32 -2.66 5.11 2.38
CA ARG A 32 -3.00 3.72 2.08
C ARG A 32 -2.45 2.76 3.14
N LEU A 33 -1.23 3.00 3.64
CA LEU A 33 -0.64 2.21 4.71
C LEU A 33 -1.41 2.35 6.03
N LYS A 34 -1.77 3.58 6.42
CA LYS A 34 -2.59 3.83 7.62
C LYS A 34 -3.94 3.12 7.56
N LEU A 35 -4.62 3.19 6.41
CA LEU A 35 -5.89 2.49 6.21
C LEU A 35 -5.73 0.98 6.40
N ALA A 36 -4.74 0.37 5.75
CA ALA A 36 -4.49 -1.06 5.85
C ALA A 36 -4.17 -1.50 7.29
N LEU A 37 -3.35 -0.71 8.01
CA LEU A 37 -3.05 -0.99 9.42
C LEU A 37 -4.27 -0.87 10.31
N SER A 38 -5.16 0.09 10.04
CA SER A 38 -6.41 0.27 10.79
C SER A 38 -7.38 -0.90 10.57
N GLU A 39 -7.51 -1.38 9.33
CA GLU A 39 -8.33 -2.55 9.01
C GLU A 39 -7.80 -3.85 9.66
N LEU A 40 -6.50 -3.91 9.94
CA LEU A 40 -5.84 -5.04 10.57
C LEU A 40 -5.69 -4.92 12.09
N GLY A 41 -6.01 -3.76 12.69
CA GLY A 41 -5.80 -3.49 14.11
C GLY A 41 -4.32 -3.45 14.52
N LEU A 42 -3.45 -2.97 13.62
CA LEU A 42 -1.99 -2.93 13.76
C LEU A 42 -1.44 -1.49 13.73
N GLU A 43 -2.25 -0.49 14.08
CA GLU A 43 -1.86 0.92 14.02
C GLU A 43 -0.62 1.23 14.86
N ASP A 44 -0.50 0.60 16.04
CA ASP A 44 0.61 0.78 16.98
C ASP A 44 1.94 0.20 16.47
N GLU A 45 1.92 -0.65 15.43
CA GLU A 45 3.10 -1.26 14.82
C GLU A 45 3.76 -0.36 13.75
N LEU A 46 3.20 0.84 13.49
CA LEU A 46 3.75 1.77 12.51
C LEU A 46 4.93 2.57 13.08
N PHE A 47 6.15 2.13 12.77
CA PHE A 47 7.37 2.87 13.11
C PHE A 47 7.90 3.67 11.91
N VAL A 48 7.92 5.00 12.03
CA VAL A 48 8.54 5.90 11.04
C VAL A 48 9.94 6.26 11.52
N LYS A 49 10.97 5.81 10.79
CA LYS A 49 12.35 6.23 11.02
C LYS A 49 12.62 7.52 10.26
N PHE A 50 13.01 8.57 10.98
CA PHE A 50 13.56 9.79 10.37
C PHE A 50 15.09 9.64 10.25
N ALA A 51 15.65 10.10 9.13
CA ALA A 51 17.08 10.15 8.87
C ALA A 51 17.64 11.55 9.14
#